data_AF-A0A7S0MPH8-F1
#
_entry.id   AF-A0A7S0MPH8-F1
#
_cell.length_a   1.000
_cell.length_b   1.000
_cell.length_c   1.000
_cell.angle_alpha   90.00
_cell.angle_beta   90.00
_cell.angle_gamma   90.00
#
_symmetry.space_group_name_H-M   'P 1'
#
loop_
_entity.id
_entity.type
_entity.pdbx_description
1 polymer ?
#
loop_
_entity_poly.entity_id
_entity_poly.type
_entity_poly.pdbx_seq_one_letter_code
_entity_poly.pdbx_strand_id
1 'polypeptide(L)'
;FRVFRLFARLRSLRTVIRSLTASLVPVLSAFFVVFTFTAVYSILGVQLYQLVLPQFFSDFSESFLTMFTVATFDDIMRLGDGLAASGAGAGGVVFLVTFVVVRLFHPFLASDHLALYLILLVPTCTLLP
;
A
#
# COMPACT_ATOMS: atom_id res chain seq x y z
N PHE A 1 -20.35 -19.26 -3.08
CA PHE A 1 -19.61 -20.24 -3.92
C PHE A 1 -20.29 -20.69 -5.24
N ARG A 2 -21.55 -20.34 -5.57
CA ARG A 2 -22.14 -20.66 -6.91
C ARG A 2 -21.67 -19.73 -8.04
N VAL A 3 -21.21 -18.53 -7.71
CA VAL A 3 -20.83 -17.47 -8.66
C VAL A 3 -19.55 -17.81 -9.45
N PHE A 4 -18.58 -18.53 -8.86
CA PHE A 4 -17.33 -18.93 -9.54
C PHE A 4 -17.54 -19.86 -10.74
N ARG A 5 -18.58 -20.71 -10.75
CA ARG A 5 -18.87 -21.58 -11.90
C ARG A 5 -19.49 -20.85 -13.09
N LEU A 6 -20.18 -19.74 -12.84
CA LEU A 6 -20.77 -18.91 -13.89
C LEU A 6 -19.66 -18.23 -14.72
N PHE A 7 -18.62 -17.77 -14.03
CA PHE A 7 -17.44 -17.13 -14.60
C PHE A 7 -16.49 -18.10 -15.34
N ALA A 8 -16.49 -19.38 -14.98
CA ALA A 8 -15.67 -20.40 -15.65
C ALA A 8 -16.16 -20.77 -17.07
N ARG A 9 -17.45 -20.50 -17.39
CA ARG A 9 -18.09 -20.87 -18.66
C ARG A 9 -17.83 -19.86 -19.79
N LEU A 10 -17.49 -18.62 -19.47
CA LEU A 10 -17.25 -17.55 -20.42
C LEU A 10 -15.75 -17.43 -20.75
N ARG A 11 -15.36 -17.70 -22.01
CA ARG A 11 -13.94 -17.62 -22.46
C ARG A 11 -13.30 -16.25 -22.18
N SER A 12 -14.05 -15.16 -22.39
CA SER A 12 -13.58 -13.78 -22.15
C SER A 12 -13.17 -13.57 -20.68
N LEU A 13 -13.97 -14.06 -19.74
CA LEU A 13 -13.73 -13.84 -18.32
C LEU A 13 -12.56 -14.66 -17.77
N ARG A 14 -12.31 -15.84 -18.35
CA ARG A 14 -11.12 -16.65 -18.03
C ARG A 14 -9.82 -15.92 -18.41
N THR A 15 -9.82 -15.18 -19.52
CA THR A 15 -8.66 -14.36 -19.92
C THR A 15 -8.41 -13.25 -18.91
N VAL A 16 -9.47 -12.57 -18.44
CA VAL A 16 -9.38 -11.53 -17.41
C VAL A 16 -8.87 -12.09 -16.08
N ILE A 17 -9.37 -13.25 -15.64
CA ILE A 17 -8.88 -13.90 -14.42
C ILE A 17 -7.41 -14.27 -14.58
N ARG A 18 -6.99 -14.81 -15.73
CA ARG A 18 -5.60 -15.22 -15.98
C ARG A 18 -4.64 -14.02 -15.96
N SER A 19 -5.02 -12.90 -16.55
CA SER A 19 -4.22 -11.67 -16.50
C SER A 19 -4.19 -11.07 -15.09
N LEU A 20 -5.30 -11.06 -14.36
CA LEU A 20 -5.33 -10.63 -12.95
C LEU A 20 -4.46 -11.50 -12.05
N THR A 21 -4.47 -12.82 -12.25
CA THR A 21 -3.66 -13.74 -11.45
C THR A 21 -2.17 -13.58 -11.75
N ALA A 22 -1.81 -13.29 -13.01
CA ALA A 22 -0.44 -12.97 -13.39
C ALA A 22 0.05 -11.65 -12.75
N SER A 23 -0.83 -10.64 -12.65
CA SER A 23 -0.53 -9.37 -11.99
C SER A 23 -0.62 -9.44 -10.45
N LEU A 24 -1.27 -10.46 -9.88
CA LEU A 24 -1.41 -10.62 -8.43
C LEU A 24 -0.07 -10.92 -7.74
N VAL A 25 0.81 -11.71 -8.38
CA VAL A 25 2.13 -12.06 -7.82
C VAL A 25 3.00 -10.82 -7.54
N PRO A 26 3.22 -9.89 -8.49
CA PRO A 26 3.98 -8.67 -8.21
C PRO A 26 3.27 -7.73 -7.24
N VAL A 27 1.93 -7.64 -7.31
CA VAL A 27 1.13 -6.82 -6.38
C VAL A 27 1.28 -7.31 -4.94
N LEU A 28 1.29 -8.63 -4.70
CA LEU A 28 1.49 -9.21 -3.36
C LEU A 28 2.88 -8.90 -2.80
N SER A 29 3.92 -8.94 -3.63
CA SER A 29 5.28 -8.58 -3.21
C SER A 29 5.36 -7.12 -2.78
N ALA A 30 4.75 -6.21 -3.55
CA ALA A 30 4.69 -4.79 -3.19
C ALA A 30 3.85 -4.57 -1.92
N PHE A 31 2.73 -5.29 -1.80
CA PHE A 31 1.86 -5.23 -0.63
C PHE A 31 2.57 -5.60 0.67
N PHE A 32 3.44 -6.62 0.65
CA PHE A 32 4.18 -7.06 1.83
C PHE A 32 5.19 -6.01 2.33
N VAL A 33 5.89 -5.36 1.40
CA VAL A 33 6.80 -4.26 1.72
C VAL A 33 6.01 -3.06 2.25
N VAL A 34 4.84 -2.79 1.67
CA VAL A 34 3.92 -1.77 2.18
C VAL A 34 3.54 -2.06 3.62
N PHE A 35 3.05 -3.26 3.89
CA PHE A 35 2.63 -3.66 5.22
C PHE A 35 3.75 -3.52 6.26
N THR A 36 4.97 -3.95 5.92
CA THR A 36 6.14 -3.89 6.80
C THR A 36 6.53 -2.44 7.13
N PHE A 37 6.58 -1.56 6.12
CA PHE A 37 6.88 -0.14 6.36
C PHE A 37 5.81 0.54 7.23
N THR A 38 4.53 0.24 6.98
CA THR A 38 3.42 0.77 7.81
C THR A 38 3.54 0.30 9.25
N ALA A 39 3.96 -0.95 9.49
CA ALA A 39 4.15 -1.47 10.84
C ALA A 39 5.28 -0.74 11.60
N VAL A 40 6.41 -0.47 10.96
CA VAL A 40 7.51 0.30 11.58
C VAL A 40 7.07 1.74 11.90
N TYR A 41 6.40 2.40 10.95
CA TYR A 41 5.89 3.76 11.15
C TYR A 41 4.78 3.83 12.20
N SER A 42 3.96 2.78 12.35
CA SER A 42 2.97 2.68 13.42
C SER A 42 3.62 2.70 14.81
N ILE A 43 4.69 1.92 15.02
CA ILE A 43 5.42 1.89 16.30
C ILE A 43 6.03 3.26 16.62
N LEU A 44 6.60 3.94 15.62
CA LEU A 44 7.12 5.30 15.78
C LEU A 44 6.00 6.31 16.09
N GLY A 45 4.85 6.17 15.42
CA GLY A 45 3.68 7.02 15.62
C GLY A 45 3.13 6.94 17.05
N VAL A 46 3.00 5.73 17.60
CA VAL A 46 2.61 5.53 19.01
C VAL A 46 3.60 6.24 19.95
N GLN A 47 4.90 5.98 19.81
CA GLN A 47 5.89 6.54 20.74
C GLN A 47 5.97 8.08 20.69
N LEU A 48 5.73 8.68 19.52
CA LEU A 48 5.83 10.14 19.34
C LEU A 48 4.52 10.88 19.64
N TYR A 49 3.37 10.28 19.34
CA TYR A 49 2.07 10.99 19.32
C TYR A 49 1.02 10.42 20.27
N GLN A 50 1.31 9.37 21.05
CA GLN A 50 0.37 8.80 22.02
C GLN A 50 -0.17 9.85 23.01
N LEU A 51 0.66 10.80 23.45
CA LEU A 51 0.26 11.86 24.39
C LEU A 51 -0.46 13.04 23.73
N VAL A 52 -0.32 13.19 22.41
CA VAL A 52 -0.80 14.37 21.67
C VAL A 52 -2.14 14.07 20.99
N LEU A 53 -2.25 12.90 20.34
CA LEU A 53 -3.44 12.43 19.63
C LEU A 53 -3.84 11.02 20.13
N PRO A 54 -4.36 10.89 21.36
CA PRO A 54 -4.74 9.58 21.91
C PRO A 54 -5.85 8.90 21.10
N GLN A 55 -6.70 9.66 20.39
CA GLN A 55 -7.78 9.11 19.55
C GLN A 55 -7.31 8.45 18.24
N PHE A 56 -6.06 8.69 17.83
CA PHE A 56 -5.48 8.13 16.59
C PHE A 56 -4.27 7.23 16.87
N PHE A 57 -3.61 7.42 18.02
CA PHE A 57 -2.37 6.74 18.38
C PHE A 57 -2.42 6.11 19.78
N SER A 58 -3.57 5.56 20.21
CA SER A 58 -3.68 4.90 21.53
C SER A 58 -2.90 3.58 21.57
N ASP A 59 -3.16 2.72 20.58
CA ASP A 59 -2.63 1.38 20.47
C ASP A 59 -1.92 1.17 19.14
N PHE A 60 -1.09 0.13 19.06
CA PHE A 60 -0.41 -0.27 17.83
C PHE A 60 -1.39 -0.55 16.69
N SER A 61 -2.52 -1.21 16.98
CA SER A 61 -3.50 -1.58 15.96
C SER A 61 -4.26 -0.37 15.40
N GLU A 62 -4.62 0.60 16.24
CA GLU A 62 -5.23 1.86 15.77
C GLU A 62 -4.23 2.66 14.95
N SER A 63 -3.01 2.84 15.47
CA SER A 63 -1.94 3.56 14.77
C SER A 63 -1.59 2.92 13.43
N PHE A 64 -1.65 1.58 13.37
CA PHE A 64 -1.41 0.83 12.14
C PHE A 64 -2.50 1.10 11.10
N LEU A 65 -3.78 1.07 11.51
CA LEU A 65 -4.90 1.38 10.61
C LEU A 65 -4.88 2.84 10.17
N THR A 66 -4.57 3.78 11.07
CA THR A 66 -4.41 5.19 10.74
C THR A 66 -3.26 5.41 9.74
N MET A 67 -2.12 4.74 9.92
CA MET A 67 -1.03 4.80 8.94
C MET A 67 -1.39 4.10 7.62
N PHE A 68 -2.29 3.11 7.65
CA PHE A 68 -2.81 2.46 6.45
C PHE A 68 -3.78 3.35 5.66
N THR A 69 -4.65 4.11 6.34
CA THR A 69 -5.52 5.09 5.67
C THR A 69 -4.72 6.26 5.11
N VAL A 70 -3.69 6.72 5.83
CA VAL A 70 -2.69 7.67 5.31
C VAL A 70 -1.96 7.11 4.09
N ALA A 71 -1.57 5.83 4.11
CA ALA A 71 -0.95 5.17 2.95
C ALA A 71 -1.87 5.12 1.71
N THR A 72 -3.18 5.15 1.91
CA THR A 72 -4.20 5.15 0.86
C THR A 72 -4.64 6.57 0.47
N PHE A 73 -4.12 7.60 1.14
CA PHE A 73 -4.48 9.01 0.97
C PHE A 73 -5.93 9.38 1.37
N ASP A 74 -6.61 8.52 2.13
CA ASP A 74 -8.05 8.70 2.43
C ASP A 74 -8.29 9.68 3.59
N ASP A 75 -7.45 9.65 4.62
CA ASP A 75 -7.67 10.36 5.89
C ASP A 75 -6.57 11.40 6.24
N ILE A 76 -5.72 11.78 5.28
CA ILE A 76 -4.57 12.66 5.53
C ILE A 76 -5.01 14.03 6.06
N MET A 77 -6.09 14.59 5.50
CA MET A 77 -6.59 15.91 5.90
C MET A 77 -7.10 15.89 7.35
N ARG A 78 -7.86 14.87 7.73
CA ARG A 78 -8.43 14.73 9.08
C ARG A 78 -7.35 14.60 10.14
N LEU A 79 -6.28 13.88 9.82
CA LEU A 79 -5.13 13.73 10.69
C LEU A 79 -4.29 15.02 10.76
N GLY A 80 -4.13 15.73 9.64
CA GLY A 80 -3.48 17.04 9.57
C GLY A 80 -4.17 18.11 10.42
N ASP A 81 -5.50 18.19 10.35
CA ASP A 81 -6.31 19.10 11.17
C ASP A 81 -6.19 18.77 12.67
N GLY A 82 -6.20 17.48 13.03
CA GLY A 82 -5.98 17.02 14.41
C GLY A 82 -4.58 17.36 14.95
N LEU A 83 -3.56 17.31 14.09
CA LEU A 83 -2.19 17.67 14.40
C LEU A 83 -1.97 19.19 14.50
N ALA A 84 -2.66 19.98 13.67
CA ALA A 84 -2.65 21.44 13.76
C ALA A 84 -3.32 21.93 15.05
N ALA A 85 -4.44 21.31 15.43
CA ALA A 85 -5.18 21.67 16.65
C ALA A 85 -4.41 21.33 17.96
N SER A 86 -3.51 20.35 17.92
CA SER A 86 -2.77 19.88 19.10
C SER A 86 -1.41 20.58 19.32
N GLY A 87 -1.02 21.54 18.46
CA GLY A 87 0.22 22.29 18.61
C GLY A 87 1.51 21.55 18.21
N ALA A 88 1.42 20.27 17.84
CA ALA A 88 2.52 19.46 17.32
C ALA A 88 2.55 19.37 15.78
N GLY A 89 1.84 20.28 15.10
CA GLY A 89 1.56 20.22 13.67
C GLY A 89 2.80 20.10 12.78
N ALA A 90 3.89 20.79 13.11
CA ALA A 90 5.11 20.76 12.29
C ALA A 90 5.78 19.36 12.29
N GLY A 91 5.85 18.70 13.44
CA GLY A 91 6.48 17.38 13.56
C GLY A 91 5.67 16.28 12.86
N GLY A 92 4.35 16.28 13.05
CA GLY A 92 3.48 15.29 12.42
C GLY A 92 3.37 15.47 10.91
N VAL A 93 3.35 16.72 10.42
CA VAL A 93 3.32 16.98 8.98
C VAL A 93 4.63 16.54 8.31
N VAL A 94 5.79 16.78 8.91
CA VAL A 94 7.08 16.29 8.37
C VAL A 94 7.12 14.75 8.36
N PHE A 95 6.59 14.09 9.39
CA PHE A 95 6.50 12.63 9.44
C PHE A 95 5.60 12.06 8.33
N LEU A 96 4.44 12.67 8.09
CA LEU A 96 3.51 12.26 7.04
C LEU A 96 4.08 12.50 5.65
N VAL A 97 4.69 13.67 5.42
CA VAL A 97 5.33 13.99 4.13
C VAL A 97 6.46 13.01 3.83
N THR A 98 7.28 12.66 4.83
CA THR A 98 8.35 11.67 4.68
C THR A 98 7.79 10.29 4.31
N PHE A 99 6.73 9.86 4.99
CA PHE A 99 6.07 8.58 4.71
C PHE A 99 5.48 8.54 3.28
N VAL A 100 4.83 9.61 2.84
CA VAL A 100 4.26 9.74 1.49
C VAL A 100 5.36 9.74 0.41
N VAL A 101 6.46 10.46 0.61
CA VAL A 101 7.57 10.51 -0.35
C VAL A 101 8.22 9.13 -0.49
N VAL A 102 8.50 8.44 0.61
CA VAL A 102 9.08 7.08 0.60
C VAL A 102 8.14 6.10 -0.10
N ARG A 103 6.83 6.21 0.16
CA ARG A 103 5.78 5.42 -0.51
C ARG A 103 5.70 5.66 -2.01
N LEU A 104 5.88 6.90 -2.45
CA LEU A 104 5.77 7.30 -3.85
C LEU A 104 7.02 6.88 -4.64
N PHE A 105 8.20 6.91 -4.01
CA PHE A 105 9.47 6.49 -4.63
C PHE A 105 9.65 4.97 -4.71
N HIS A 106 9.08 4.20 -3.79
CA HIS A 106 9.24 2.74 -3.75
C HIS A 106 8.70 1.99 -5.00
N PRO A 107 7.46 2.24 -5.49
CA PRO A 107 6.99 1.63 -6.73
C PRO A 107 7.75 2.14 -7.95
N PHE A 108 8.30 3.36 -7.91
CA PHE A 108 9.14 3.89 -8.99
C PHE A 108 10.46 3.09 -9.11
N LEU A 109 11.19 2.85 -8.01
CA LEU A 109 12.40 2.00 -8.03
C LEU A 109 12.12 0.52 -8.35
N ALA A 110 10.99 -0.02 -7.89
CA ALA A 110 10.61 -1.40 -8.18
C ALA A 110 10.20 -1.59 -9.65
N SER A 111 9.66 -0.54 -10.29
CA SER A 111 9.23 -0.58 -11.69
C SER A 111 10.40 -0.78 -12.65
N ASP A 112 11.60 -0.30 -12.32
CA ASP A 112 12.79 -0.45 -13.18
C ASP A 112 13.29 -1.91 -13.26
N HIS A 113 13.11 -2.71 -12.20
CA HIS A 113 13.50 -4.13 -12.18
C HIS A 113 12.38 -5.08 -12.65
N LEU A 114 11.11 -4.75 -12.37
CA LEU A 114 9.95 -5.53 -12.82
C LEU A 114 9.59 -5.30 -14.29
N ALA A 115 9.80 -4.10 -14.84
CA ALA A 115 9.66 -3.85 -16.28
C ALA A 115 10.70 -4.67 -17.07
N LEU A 116 11.93 -4.79 -16.58
CA LEU A 116 12.96 -5.65 -17.15
C LEU A 116 12.56 -7.13 -17.14
N TYR A 117 11.97 -7.61 -16.04
CA TYR A 117 11.48 -9.00 -15.94
C TYR A 117 10.24 -9.27 -16.80
N LEU A 118 9.29 -8.32 -16.91
CA LEU A 118 8.09 -8.47 -17.73
C LEU A 118 8.44 -8.39 -19.23
N ILE A 119 9.39 -7.54 -19.63
CA ILE A 119 9.92 -7.47 -21.02
C ILE A 119 10.71 -8.74 -21.39
N LEU A 120 11.39 -9.41 -20.45
CA LEU A 120 12.10 -10.69 -20.69
C LEU A 120 11.16 -11.92 -20.73
N LEU A 121 10.04 -11.88 -20.00
CA LEU A 121 9.12 -13.03 -19.86
C LEU A 121 7.97 -13.02 -20.88
N VAL A 122 7.60 -11.85 -21.43
CA VAL A 122 6.64 -11.74 -22.55
C VAL A 122 7.12 -12.41 -23.85
N PRO A 123 8.39 -12.27 -24.32
CA PRO A 123 8.84 -12.91 -25.56
C PRO A 123 9.00 -14.44 -25.46
N THR A 124 9.16 -15.00 -24.25
CA THR A 124 9.26 -16.46 -24.05
C THR A 124 7.90 -17.17 -24.14
N CYS A 125 6.79 -16.46 -23.94
CA CYS A 125 5.44 -17.04 -24.10
C CYS A 125 4.95 -17.08 -25.56
N THR A 126 5.60 -16.36 -26.48
CA THR A 126 5.25 -16.35 -27.92
C THR A 126 6.09 -17.32 -28.78
N LEU A 127 7.03 -18.06 -28.17
CA LEU A 127 8.01 -18.90 -28.87
C LEU A 127 7.90 -20.41 -28.57
N LEU A 128 6.80 -20.88 -27.97
CA LEU A 128 6.51 -22.32 -27.93
C LEU A 128 5.48 -22.67 -29.02
N PRO A 129 5.86 -23.42 -30.07
CA PRO A 129 4.98 -23.82 -31.17
C PRO A 129 3.90 -24.83 -30.76
#